data_AF-A0A143X8B0-F1
#
_entry.id   AF-A0A143X8B0-F1
#
_cell.length_a   1.000
_cell.length_b   1.000
_cell.length_c   1.000
_cell.angle_alpha   90.00
_cell.angle_beta   90.00
_cell.angle_gamma   90.00
#
_symmetry.space_group_name_H-M   'P 1'
#
loop_
_entity.id
_entity.type
_entity.pdbx_description
1 polymer ?
#
loop_
_entity_poly.entity_id
_entity_poly.type
_entity_poly.pdbx_seq_one_letter_code
_entity_poly.pdbx_strand_id
1 'polypeptide(L)'
;MVQDKYKFEPLTPTDDVNIVVYEEAINFIFKNSDIKNVAISGAYGAGKSSVLASYKKKYSDIKFLHISFAHFNSENTSNDIDKVKESDLEGEILNQLIHQLPTNKIP
;
A
#
# COMPACT_ATOMS: atom_id res chain seq x y z
N MET A 1 -8.39 40.13 10.43
CA MET A 1 -7.84 38.86 9.91
C MET A 1 -8.98 38.18 9.17
N VAL A 2 -8.84 37.96 7.86
CA VAL A 2 -9.89 37.31 7.06
C VAL A 2 -9.89 35.83 7.46
N GLN A 3 -11.00 35.37 8.03
CA GLN A 3 -11.18 33.98 8.40
C GLN A 3 -11.71 33.28 7.16
N ASP A 4 -10.95 32.31 6.64
CA ASP A 4 -11.37 31.56 5.46
C ASP A 4 -12.71 30.88 5.73
N LYS A 5 -13.70 31.18 4.88
CA LYS A 5 -15.08 30.68 5.01
C LYS A 5 -15.15 29.15 4.91
N TYR A 6 -14.16 28.54 4.26
CA TYR A 6 -14.09 27.11 4.02
C TYR A 6 -12.71 26.57 4.37
N LYS A 7 -12.69 25.45 5.10
CA LYS A 7 -11.49 24.65 5.35
C LYS A 7 -11.54 23.45 4.42
N PHE A 8 -10.61 23.37 3.47
CA PHE A 8 -10.44 22.20 2.61
C PHE A 8 -9.41 21.25 3.23
N GLU A 9 -9.65 19.95 3.10
CA GLU A 9 -8.71 18.92 3.51
C GLU A 9 -8.29 18.10 2.30
N PRO A 10 -6.99 17.79 2.15
CA PRO A 10 -6.54 16.99 1.03
C PRO A 10 -7.03 15.55 1.19
N LEU A 11 -7.41 14.92 0.08
CA LEU A 11 -7.79 13.49 0.05
C LEU A 11 -6.58 12.56 -0.07
N THR A 12 -5.37 13.13 -0.04
CA THR A 12 -4.13 12.34 0.01
C THR A 12 -4.05 11.61 1.36
N PRO A 13 -3.45 10.41 1.39
CA PRO A 13 -3.28 9.68 2.64
C PRO A 13 -2.54 10.52 3.69
N THR A 14 -3.01 10.45 4.92
CA THR A 14 -2.35 11.04 6.09
C THR A 14 -1.81 9.91 6.97
N ASP A 15 -0.69 10.14 7.64
CA ASP A 15 0.06 9.12 8.38
C ASP A 15 -0.03 9.30 9.90
N ASP A 16 -0.92 10.18 10.36
CA ASP A 16 -1.11 10.53 11.78
C ASP A 16 -2.60 10.47 12.15
N VAL A 17 -3.26 9.37 11.77
CA VAL A 17 -4.66 9.11 12.10
C VAL A 17 -4.73 8.19 13.31
N ASN A 18 -5.72 8.42 14.19
CA ASN A 18 -6.02 7.48 15.27
C ASN A 18 -6.58 6.17 14.68
N ILE A 19 -5.76 5.12 14.71
CA ILE A 19 -6.04 3.81 14.11
C ILE A 19 -6.25 2.69 15.14
N VAL A 20 -6.57 2.99 16.41
CA VAL A 20 -6.56 1.99 17.51
C VAL A 20 -7.21 0.64 17.14
N VAL A 21 -8.44 0.64 16.59
CA VAL A 21 -9.13 -0.61 16.21
C VAL A 21 -8.43 -1.33 15.05
N TYR A 22 -7.93 -0.58 14.07
CA TYR A 22 -7.20 -1.15 12.92
C TYR A 22 -5.81 -1.64 13.30
N GLU A 23 -5.16 -1.00 14.25
CA GLU A 23 -3.86 -1.39 14.76
C GLU A 23 -3.93 -2.76 15.44
N GLU A 24 -4.92 -2.98 16.30
CA GLU A 24 -5.14 -4.30 16.92
C GLU A 24 -5.43 -5.38 15.87
N ALA A 25 -6.24 -5.05 14.85
CA ALA A 25 -6.56 -5.98 13.77
C ALA A 25 -5.32 -6.33 12.91
N ILE A 26 -4.50 -5.35 12.55
CA ILE A 26 -3.28 -5.57 11.76
C ILE A 26 -2.24 -6.34 12.59
N ASN A 27 -2.10 -6.03 13.88
CA ASN A 27 -1.26 -6.81 14.79
C ASN A 27 -1.71 -8.27 14.90
N PHE A 28 -3.02 -8.52 14.96
CA PHE A 28 -3.57 -9.86 14.91
C PHE A 28 -3.19 -10.55 13.59
N ILE A 29 -3.37 -9.89 12.45
CA ILE A 29 -2.99 -10.43 11.13
C ILE A 29 -1.52 -10.87 11.12
N PHE A 30 -0.58 -10.03 11.57
CA PHE A 30 0.84 -10.38 11.53
C PHE A 30 1.26 -11.46 12.53
N LYS A 31 0.49 -11.71 13.59
CA LYS A 31 0.74 -12.80 14.54
C LYS A 31 0.29 -14.17 14.03
N ASN A 32 -0.58 -14.21 13.00
CA ASN A 32 -1.18 -15.44 12.48
C ASN A 32 -0.60 -15.76 11.09
N SER A 33 0.32 -16.72 11.04
CA SER A 33 1.09 -17.04 9.84
C SER A 33 0.27 -17.71 8.72
N ASP A 34 -0.91 -18.21 9.03
CA ASP A 34 -1.90 -18.76 8.09
C ASP A 34 -2.68 -17.69 7.33
N ILE A 35 -2.77 -16.46 7.87
CA ILE A 35 -3.41 -15.33 7.20
C ILE A 35 -2.45 -14.77 6.15
N LYS A 36 -2.78 -15.00 4.87
CA LYS A 36 -1.96 -14.55 3.74
C LYS A 36 -2.54 -13.36 2.98
N ASN A 37 -3.86 -13.20 3.01
CA ASN A 37 -4.58 -12.22 2.20
C ASN A 37 -5.58 -11.46 3.06
N VAL A 38 -5.53 -10.13 2.98
CA VAL A 38 -6.45 -9.24 3.69
C VAL A 38 -6.98 -8.20 2.71
N ALA A 39 -8.29 -7.97 2.73
CA ALA A 39 -8.93 -6.92 1.96
C ALA A 39 -9.42 -5.82 2.90
N ILE A 40 -9.06 -4.57 2.59
CA ILE A 40 -9.59 -3.38 3.27
C ILE A 40 -10.58 -2.71 2.32
N SER A 41 -11.87 -2.77 2.66
CA SER A 41 -12.96 -2.19 1.87
C SER A 41 -13.51 -0.91 2.50
N GLY A 42 -14.29 -0.15 1.72
CA GLY A 42 -14.91 1.09 2.16
C GLY A 42 -15.01 2.11 1.03
N ALA A 43 -15.86 3.12 1.21
CA ALA A 43 -16.09 4.18 0.22
C ALA A 43 -14.80 4.91 -0.17
N TYR A 44 -14.82 5.58 -1.33
CA TYR A 44 -13.74 6.50 -1.71
C TYR A 44 -13.61 7.61 -0.65
N GLY A 45 -12.38 7.93 -0.26
CA GLY A 45 -12.13 8.90 0.83
C GLY A 45 -12.35 8.37 2.25
N ALA A 46 -12.71 7.10 2.46
CA ALA A 46 -12.92 6.53 3.80
C ALA A 46 -11.62 6.34 4.64
N GLY A 47 -10.47 6.84 4.18
CA GLY A 47 -9.21 6.79 4.92
C GLY A 47 -8.44 5.45 4.85
N LYS A 48 -8.81 4.52 3.96
CA LYS A 48 -8.15 3.20 3.82
C LYS A 48 -6.63 3.29 3.69
N SER A 49 -6.14 4.14 2.79
CA SER A 49 -4.70 4.35 2.59
C SER A 49 -4.05 5.06 3.79
N SER A 50 -4.77 5.99 4.44
CA SER A 50 -4.29 6.67 5.65
C SER A 50 -4.12 5.71 6.83
N VAL A 51 -5.01 4.72 6.96
CA VAL A 51 -4.89 3.67 7.99
C VAL A 51 -3.59 2.89 7.83
N LEU A 52 -3.30 2.43 6.61
CA LEU A 52 -2.06 1.70 6.32
C LEU A 52 -0.82 2.59 6.47
N ALA A 53 -0.88 3.85 6.03
CA ALA A 53 0.22 4.80 6.16
C ALA A 53 0.55 5.09 7.64
N SER A 54 -0.48 5.29 8.47
CA SER A 54 -0.34 5.52 9.90
C SER A 54 0.24 4.31 10.62
N TYR A 55 -0.20 3.10 10.25
CA TYR A 55 0.35 1.86 10.79
C TYR A 55 1.83 1.72 10.42
N LYS A 56 2.18 1.92 9.14
CA LYS A 56 3.57 1.85 8.65
C LYS A 56 4.49 2.82 9.41
N LYS A 57 4.04 4.04 9.67
CA LYS A 57 4.82 5.05 10.43
C LYS A 57 5.08 4.59 11.87
N LYS A 58 4.10 3.96 12.51
CA LYS A 58 4.20 3.48 13.89
C LYS A 58 5.07 2.22 14.04
N TYR A 59 5.10 1.36 13.02
CA TYR A 59 5.83 0.08 13.01
C TYR A 59 6.94 0.09 11.95
N SER A 60 8.02 0.83 12.20
CA SER A 60 9.14 1.02 11.27
C SER A 60 9.94 -0.25 10.97
N ASP A 61 9.81 -1.28 11.81
CA ASP A 61 10.57 -2.53 11.69
C ASP A 61 10.01 -3.46 10.60
N ILE A 62 8.80 -3.15 10.10
CA ILE A 62 8.12 -3.92 9.06
C ILE A 62 8.45 -3.33 7.68
N LYS A 63 8.90 -4.18 6.77
CA LYS A 63 9.14 -3.80 5.37
C LYS A 63 7.85 -3.92 4.56
N PHE A 64 7.45 -2.81 3.92
CA PHE A 64 6.26 -2.76 3.07
C PHE A 64 6.66 -2.59 1.61
N LEU A 65 6.09 -3.42 0.75
CA LEU A 65 6.12 -3.25 -0.71
C LEU A 65 4.79 -2.62 -1.14
N HIS A 66 4.85 -1.46 -1.79
CA HIS A 66 3.67 -0.76 -2.29
C HIS A 66 3.60 -0.95 -3.80
N ILE A 67 2.64 -1.76 -4.24
CA ILE A 67 2.42 -2.01 -5.67
C ILE A 67 1.22 -1.19 -6.09
N SER A 68 1.40 -0.33 -7.09
CA SER A 68 0.28 0.37 -7.69
C SER A 68 -0.29 -0.45 -8.84
N PHE A 69 -1.59 -0.34 -9.10
CA PHE A 69 -2.18 -0.91 -10.33
C PHE A 69 -2.22 0.11 -11.47
N ALA A 70 -1.95 1.38 -11.16
CA ALA A 70 -2.19 2.52 -12.04
C ALA A 70 -0.94 3.40 -12.20
N HIS A 71 0.23 2.95 -11.73
CA HIS A 71 1.47 3.72 -11.78
C HIS A 71 2.57 2.96 -12.54
N PHE A 72 2.34 2.72 -13.82
CA PHE A 72 3.35 2.17 -14.72
C PHE A 72 4.34 3.25 -15.12
N ASN A 73 5.30 3.54 -14.25
CA ASN A 73 6.37 4.47 -14.59
C ASN A 73 7.40 3.74 -15.45
N SER A 74 7.38 4.00 -16.76
CA SER A 74 8.31 3.40 -17.73
C SER A 74 9.70 4.07 -17.73
N GLU A 75 9.88 5.14 -16.97
CA GLU A 75 11.11 5.93 -16.95
C GLU A 75 12.20 5.27 -16.10
N ASN A 76 12.86 4.32 -16.76
CA ASN A 76 14.13 3.74 -16.39
C ASN A 76 15.24 4.82 -16.41
N THR A 77 15.46 5.52 -15.30
CA THR A 77 16.67 6.34 -15.10
C THR A 77 17.41 5.92 -13.83
N SER A 78 17.78 4.65 -13.73
CA SER A 78 18.93 4.25 -12.93
C SER A 78 19.60 3.03 -13.56
N ASN A 79 20.89 3.16 -13.85
CA ASN A 79 21.75 2.18 -14.52
C ASN A 79 22.16 1.04 -13.57
N ASP A 80 21.25 0.55 -12.71
CA ASP A 80 21.52 -0.59 -11.82
C ASP A 80 21.03 -1.88 -12.52
N ILE A 81 21.96 -2.58 -13.14
CA ILE A 81 21.73 -3.77 -13.98
C ILE A 81 21.38 -5.02 -13.14
N ASP A 82 21.63 -4.99 -11.81
CA ASP A 82 21.57 -6.17 -10.94
C ASP A 82 20.40 -6.20 -9.93
N LYS A 83 19.44 -5.28 -10.03
CA LYS A 83 18.23 -5.32 -9.19
C LYS A 83 17.01 -5.58 -10.07
N VAL A 84 16.24 -6.62 -9.72
CA VAL A 84 14.86 -6.78 -10.20
C VAL A 84 14.17 -5.43 -10.03
N LYS A 85 13.80 -4.79 -11.13
CA LYS A 85 13.23 -3.45 -11.09
C LYS A 85 11.85 -3.57 -10.49
N GLU A 86 11.52 -2.68 -9.55
CA GLU A 86 10.22 -2.68 -8.87
C GLU A 86 9.05 -2.62 -9.87
N SER A 87 9.26 -1.98 -11.02
CA SER A 87 8.35 -1.96 -12.17
C SER A 87 8.11 -3.33 -12.81
N ASP A 88 9.14 -4.16 -12.90
CA ASP A 88 9.05 -5.50 -13.49
C ASP A 88 8.25 -6.42 -12.55
N LEU A 89 8.52 -6.33 -11.25
CA LEU A 89 7.79 -7.05 -10.21
C LEU A 89 6.31 -6.62 -10.13
N GLU A 90 6.02 -5.31 -10.21
CA GLU A 90 4.66 -4.78 -10.29
C GLU A 90 3.91 -5.35 -11.50
N GLY A 91 4.55 -5.33 -12.68
CA GLY A 91 3.99 -5.88 -13.92
C GLY A 91 3.73 -7.38 -13.84
N GLU A 92 4.64 -8.15 -13.25
CA GLU A 92 4.45 -9.59 -13.07
C GLU A 92 3.30 -9.90 -12.10
N ILE A 93 3.23 -9.22 -10.96
CA ILE A 93 2.15 -9.40 -9.97
C ILE A 93 0.79 -9.02 -10.57
N LEU A 94 0.73 -7.93 -11.33
CA LEU A 94 -0.45 -7.53 -12.08
C LEU A 94 -0.87 -8.63 -13.06
N ASN A 95 0.07 -9.12 -13.88
CA ASN A 95 -0.18 -10.17 -14.85
C ASN A 95 -0.70 -11.44 -14.18
N GLN A 96 -0.17 -11.81 -13.00
CA GLN A 96 -0.68 -12.94 -12.25
C GLN A 96 -2.12 -12.74 -11.77
N LEU A 97 -2.45 -11.55 -11.27
CA LEU A 97 -3.80 -11.23 -10.80
C LEU A 97 -4.82 -11.20 -11.94
N ILE A 98 -4.46 -10.62 -13.10
CA ILE A 98 -5.34 -10.54 -14.28
C ILE A 98 -5.52 -11.92 -14.92
N HIS A 99 -4.42 -12.66 -15.13
CA HIS A 99 -4.44 -13.93 -15.85
C HIS A 99 -4.63 -15.16 -14.94
N GLN A 100 -4.80 -14.95 -13.63
CA GLN A 100 -4.95 -16.01 -12.63
C GLN A 100 -3.84 -17.07 -12.73
N LEU A 101 -2.60 -16.62 -12.96
CA LEU A 101 -1.46 -17.52 -13.07
C LEU A 101 -1.14 -18.13 -11.71
N PRO A 102 -0.76 -19.42 -11.65
CA PRO A 102 -0.38 -20.05 -10.40
C PRO A 102 0.90 -19.41 -9.84
N THR A 103 0.95 -19.27 -8.51
CA THR A 103 1.99 -18.51 -7.77
C THR A 103 3.40 -19.06 -7.97
N ASN A 104 3.54 -20.30 -8.40
CA ASN A 104 4.82 -20.97 -8.70
C ASN A 104 5.50 -20.51 -9.99
N LYS A 105 4.99 -19.45 -10.64
CA LYS A 105 5.54 -18.88 -11.87
C LYS A 105 6.19 -17.49 -11.71
N ILE A 106 6.37 -16.98 -10.47
CA ILE A 106 7.22 -15.80 -10.22
C ILE A 106 8.67 -16.26 -10.02
N PRO A 107 9.67 -15.61 -10.64
CA PRO A 107 11.10 -15.84 -10.35
C PRO A 107 11.52 -15.44 -8.92
#